data_AF-A0A5K1DDY1-F1
#
_entry.id   AF-A0A5K1DDY1-F1
#
_cell.length_a   1.000
_cell.length_b   1.000
_cell.length_c   1.000
_cell.angle_alpha   90.00
_cell.angle_beta   90.00
_cell.angle_gamma   90.00
#
_symmetry.space_group_name_H-M   'P 1'
#
loop_
_entity.id
_entity.type
_entity.pdbx_description
1 polymer ?
#
loop_
_entity_poly.entity_id
_entity_poly.type
_entity_poly.pdbx_seq_one_letter_code
_entity_poly.pdbx_strand_id
1 'polypeptide(L)' 'INGNHESMNVEGDFRYVTPEGFDECIDFLEYLDGCDSKWENAFIGWARASEIWKEKRRKSRSHWSAFDLMK' A
#
# COMPACT_ATOMS: atom_id res chain seq x y z
N ILE A 1 36.25 -13.55 11.34
CA ILE A 1 34.97 -13.31 10.62
C ILE A 1 34.71 -11.82 10.69
N ASN A 2 34.81 -11.12 9.56
CA ASN A 2 34.65 -9.67 9.49
C ASN A 2 33.16 -9.40 9.23
N GLY A 3 32.38 -9.18 10.30
CA GLY A 3 30.95 -8.93 10.19
C GLY A 3 30.70 -7.52 9.67
N ASN A 4 30.18 -7.40 8.44
CA ASN A 4 29.64 -6.14 7.95
C ASN A 4 28.29 -5.90 8.66
N HIS A 5 28.35 -5.43 9.91
CA HIS A 5 27.16 -5.01 10.65
C HIS A 5 26.70 -3.66 10.09
N GLU A 6 26.09 -3.69 8.91
CA GLU A 6 25.36 -2.53 8.42
C GLU A 6 24.13 -2.36 9.31
N SER A 7 24.15 -1.33 10.16
CA SER A 7 22.95 -0.85 10.83
C SER A 7 22.02 -0.30 9.76
N MET A 8 21.02 -1.10 9.38
CA MET A 8 19.97 -0.70 8.45
C MET A 8 19.20 0.46 9.07
N ASN A 9 19.27 1.64 8.45
CA ASN A 9 18.48 2.79 8.84
C ASN A 9 17.02 2.55 8.46
N VAL A 10 16.26 1.89 9.33
CA VAL A 10 14.84 1.59 9.11
C VAL A 10 14.01 2.86 8.94
N GLU A 11 14.46 3.98 9.53
CA GLU A 11 13.72 5.24 9.55
C GLU A 11 13.80 6.05 8.24
N GLY A 12 14.57 5.58 7.24
CA GLY A 12 14.72 6.29 5.96
C GLY A 12 15.07 5.42 4.76
N ASP A 13 15.11 4.10 4.90
CA ASP A 13 15.36 3.18 3.80
C ASP A 13 14.06 2.76 3.10
N PHE A 14 13.57 3.63 2.21
CA PHE A 14 12.38 3.39 1.41
C PHE A 14 12.61 2.45 0.23
N ARG A 15 13.81 1.88 0.05
CA ARG A 15 14.11 1.00 -1.09
C ARG A 15 13.24 -0.25 -1.12
N TYR A 16 12.68 -0.64 0.03
CA TYR A 16 11.80 -1.81 0.18
C TYR A 16 10.31 -1.46 0.27
N VAL A 17 9.97 -0.17 0.34
CA VAL A 17 8.58 0.30 0.35
C VAL A 17 8.19 0.51 -1.10
N THR A 18 7.12 -0.16 -1.54
CA THR A 18 6.54 0.14 -2.85
C THR A 18 6.18 1.62 -2.88
N PRO A 19 6.35 2.33 -4.02
CA PRO A 19 6.01 3.76 -4.11
C PRO A 19 4.59 4.10 -3.63
N GLU A 20 3.69 3.11 -3.67
CA GLU A 20 2.27 3.18 -3.31
C GLU A 20 2.00 2.77 -1.85
N GLY A 21 3.01 2.31 -1.10
CA GLY A 21 2.85 1.83 0.27
C GLY A 21 2.46 2.93 1.26
N PHE A 22 2.88 4.17 1.01
CA PHE A 22 2.45 5.31 1.81
C PHE A 22 0.96 5.63 1.60
N ASP A 23 0.48 5.58 0.35
CA ASP A 23 -0.93 5.78 0.02
C ASP A 23 -1.80 4.69 0.67
N GLU A 24 -1.32 3.44 0.69
CA GLU A 24 -2.02 2.32 1.36
C GLU A 24 -2.16 2.55 2.87
N CYS A 25 -1.19 3.19 3.53
CA CYS A 25 -1.31 3.57 4.94
C CYS A 25 -2.41 4.61 5.17
N ILE A 26 -2.55 5.61 4.28
CA ILE A 26 -3.62 6.60 4.36
C ILE A 26 -4.98 5.95 4.14
N ASP A 27 -5.10 5.10 3.12
CA ASP A 27 -6.33 4.36 2.85
C ASP A 27 -6.74 3.47 4.04
N PHE A 28 -5.78 2.86 4.73
CA PHE A 28 -6.04 2.08 5.93
C PHE A 28 -6.61 2.94 7.06
N LEU A 29 -6.04 4.12 7.29
CA LEU A 29 -6.55 5.05 8.32
C LEU A 29 -7.98 5.49 8.02
N GLU A 30 -8.30 5.77 6.75
CA GLU A 30 -9.68 6.08 6.33
C GLU A 30 -10.63 4.88 6.52
N TYR A 31 -10.17 3.66 6.21
CA TYR A 31 -10.94 2.44 6.44
C TYR A 31 -11.27 2.21 7.93
N LEU A 32 -10.36 2.59 8.83
CA LEU A 32 -10.54 2.44 10.27
C LEU A 32 -11.59 3.39 10.86
N ASP A 33 -11.82 4.56 10.26
CA ASP A 33 -12.84 5.52 10.72
C ASP A 33 -14.25 4.88 10.73
N GLY A 34 -14.52 3.95 9.82
CA GLY A 34 -15.76 3.17 9.76
C GLY A 34 -15.81 1.93 10.65
N CYS A 35 -14.74 1.57 11.37
CA CYS A 35 -14.61 0.27 12.05
C CYS A 35 -15.06 0.26 13.52
N ASP A 36 -15.56 1.37 14.05
CA ASP A 36 -16.24 1.43 15.37
C ASP A 36 -15.42 0.78 16.51
N SER A 37 -14.10 1.00 16.49
CA SER A 37 -13.12 0.41 17.42
C SER A 37 -12.99 -1.13 17.41
N LYS A 38 -13.48 -1.81 16.37
CA LYS A 38 -13.32 -3.28 16.19
C LYS A 38 -12.02 -3.62 15.47
N TRP A 39 -10.89 -3.22 16.06
CA TRP A 39 -9.56 -3.24 15.45
C TRP A 39 -9.11 -4.62 14.91
N GLU A 40 -9.42 -5.69 15.64
CA GLU A 40 -9.03 -7.05 15.25
C GLU A 40 -9.73 -7.51 13.97
N ASN A 41 -11.02 -7.21 13.84
CA ASN A 41 -11.79 -7.49 12.63
C ASN A 41 -11.44 -6.51 11.50
N ALA A 42 -11.10 -5.26 11.86
CA ALA A 42 -10.75 -4.23 10.89
C ALA A 42 -9.49 -4.61 10.10
N PHE A 43 -8.46 -5.14 10.75
CA PHE A 43 -7.24 -5.55 10.04
C PHE A 43 -7.49 -6.70 9.05
N ILE A 44 -8.27 -7.70 9.45
CA ILE A 44 -8.64 -8.82 8.56
C ILE A 44 -9.52 -8.33 7.41
N GLY A 45 -10.47 -7.43 7.68
CA GLY A 45 -11.31 -6.81 6.67
C GLY A 45 -10.51 -5.95 5.68
N TRP A 46 -9.54 -5.20 6.19
CA TRP A 46 -8.63 -4.36 5.42
C TRP A 46 -7.83 -5.17 4.40
N ALA A 47 -7.25 -6.30 4.80
CA ALA A 47 -6.45 -7.14 3.89
C ALA A 47 -7.25 -7.57 2.64
N ARG A 48 -8.56 -7.77 2.76
CA ARG A 48 -9.43 -8.05 1.61
C ARG A 48 -9.81 -6.78 0.85
N ALA A 49 -10.11 -5.70 1.54
CA ALA A 49 -10.51 -4.43 0.92
C ALA A 49 -9.38 -3.82 0.09
N SER A 50 -8.15 -3.85 0.61
CA SER A 50 -6.96 -3.29 -0.04
C SER A 50 -6.66 -3.99 -1.37
N GLU A 51 -6.79 -5.31 -1.45
CA GLU A 51 -6.60 -6.05 -2.72
C GLU A 51 -7.64 -5.66 -3.78
N ILE A 52 -8.91 -5.48 -3.38
CA ILE A 52 -9.96 -5.02 -4.30
C ILE A 52 -9.65 -3.60 -4.82
N TRP A 53 -9.17 -2.74 -3.93
CA TRP A 53 -8.83 -1.35 -4.28
C TRP A 53 -7.60 -1.28 -5.18
N LYS A 54 -6.55 -2.06 -4.87
CA LYS A 54 -5.35 -2.21 -5.71
C LYS A 54 -5.73 -2.68 -7.12
N GLU A 55 -6.57 -3.70 -7.23
CA GLU A 55 -7.03 -4.21 -8.52
C GLU A 55 -7.86 -3.17 -9.29
N LYS A 56 -8.73 -2.41 -8.61
CA LYS A 56 -9.51 -1.32 -9.21
C LYS A 56 -8.59 -0.19 -9.72
N ARG A 57 -7.58 0.21 -8.94
CA ARG A 57 -6.57 1.21 -9.33
C ARG A 57 -5.70 0.73 -10.49
N ARG A 58 -5.31 -0.55 -10.49
CA ARG A 58 -4.57 -1.17 -11.60
C ARG A 58 -5.37 -1.10 -12.90
N LYS A 59 -6.66 -1.45 -12.86
CA LYS A 59 -7.57 -1.36 -14.02
C LYS A 59 -7.80 0.07 -14.49
N SER A 60 -7.93 1.04 -13.56
CA SER A 60 -8.08 2.44 -13.95
C SER A 60 -6.80 2.98 -14.58
N ARG A 61 -5.61 2.70 -14.01
CA ARG A 61 -4.32 3.08 -14.62
C ARG A 61 -4.12 2.42 -15.99
N SER A 62 -4.47 1.14 -16.15
CA SER A 62 -4.35 0.46 -17.44
C SER A 62 -5.26 1.05 -18.51
N HIS A 63 -6.46 1.51 -18.11
CA HIS A 63 -7.38 2.21 -18.99
C HIS A 63 -6.74 3.50 -19.51
N TRP A 64 -6.23 4.35 -18.63
CA TRP A 64 -5.56 5.60 -19.02
C TRP A 64 -4.27 5.36 -19.83
N SER A 65 -3.46 4.35 -19.49
CA SER A 65 -2.27 4.01 -20.28
C SER A 65 -2.59 3.52 -21.70
N ALA A 66 -3.75 2.89 -21.89
CA ALA A 66 -4.19 2.49 -23.22
C ALA A 66 -4.60 3.70 -24.08
N PHE A 67 -5.17 4.76 -23.48
CA PHE A 67 -5.48 6.00 -24.19
C PHE A 67 -4.23 6.85 -24.51
N ASP A 68 -3.22 6.84 -23.63
CA ASP A 68 -1.95 7.54 -23.88
C ASP A 68 -1.16 6.94 -25.07
N LEU A 69 -1.33 5.65 -25.37
CA LEU A 69 -0.71 4.98 -26.53
C LEU A 69 -1.46 5.22 -27.86
N MET A 70 -2.64 5.83 -27.82
CA MET A 70 -3.45 6.14 -29.02
C MET A 70 -3.27 7.61 -29.50
N LYS A 71 -2.31 8.34 -28.93
CA LYS A 71 -1.91 9.71 -29.29
C LYS A 71 -0.60 9.72 -30.05
#